data_AF-A0A9E5HVG5-F1
#
_entry.id   AF-A0A9E5HVG5-F1
#
_cell.length_a   1.000
_cell.length_b   1.000
_cell.length_c   1.000
_cell.angle_alpha   90.00
_cell.angle_beta   90.00
_cell.angle_gamma   90.00
#
_symmetry.space_group_name_H-M   'P 1'
#
loop_
_entity.id
_entity.type
_entity.pdbx_description
1 polymer ?
#
loop_
_entity_poly.entity_id
_entity_poly.type
_entity_poly.pdbx_seq_one_letter_code
_entity_poly.pdbx_strand_id
1 'polypeptide(L)'
;TALADHFGSMESIRSATIEELAEVDGVGSIIAESIIEWFGVGWHRKIVEKWTRAGVRMNLVRERSGKQTLAGLTIVATGSLVNFTRDSVTEAITSHGGKASSSVSKKTDFVVAGDGAGSKLEKAQELGIRVLSEAEFATLLESGPGALK
;
A
#
# COMPACT_ATOMS: atom_id res chain seq x y z
N THR A 1 -8.44 -13.30 -2.65
CA THR A 1 -8.12 -11.90 -3.01
C THR A 1 -6.64 -11.63 -2.98
N ALA A 2 -5.86 -12.25 -2.06
CA ALA A 2 -4.41 -12.10 -1.94
C ALA A 2 -3.61 -12.10 -3.28
N LEU A 3 -3.86 -13.03 -4.20
CA LEU A 3 -3.19 -13.03 -5.53
C LEU A 3 -3.54 -11.80 -6.37
N ALA A 4 -4.80 -11.35 -6.34
CA ALA A 4 -5.23 -10.16 -7.06
C ALA A 4 -4.65 -8.89 -6.42
N ASP A 5 -4.52 -8.87 -5.08
CA ASP A 5 -3.88 -7.78 -4.34
C ASP A 5 -2.38 -7.69 -4.61
N HIS A 6 -1.70 -8.83 -4.71
CA HIS A 6 -0.26 -8.91 -4.94
C HIS A 6 0.12 -8.62 -6.39
N PHE A 7 -0.55 -9.25 -7.36
CA PHE A 7 -0.17 -9.18 -8.77
C PHE A 7 -0.98 -8.17 -9.60
N GLY A 8 -2.13 -7.69 -9.11
CA GLY A 8 -2.93 -6.64 -9.74
C GLY A 8 -3.59 -6.99 -11.08
N SER A 9 -3.19 -8.07 -11.75
CA SER A 9 -3.80 -8.51 -13.01
C SER A 9 -3.70 -10.02 -13.20
N MET A 10 -4.67 -10.58 -13.93
CA MET A 10 -4.64 -11.99 -14.30
C MET A 10 -3.47 -12.33 -15.24
N GLU A 11 -2.99 -11.37 -16.03
CA GLU A 11 -1.81 -11.57 -16.86
C GLU A 11 -0.55 -11.69 -16.01
N SER A 12 -0.38 -10.83 -15.00
CA SER A 12 0.73 -10.88 -14.05
C SER A 12 0.77 -12.21 -13.28
N ILE A 13 -0.40 -12.72 -12.84
CA ILE A 13 -0.49 -14.03 -12.18
C ILE A 13 -0.05 -15.16 -13.13
N ARG A 14 -0.42 -15.07 -14.41
CA ARG A 14 -0.06 -16.09 -15.42
C ARG A 14 1.44 -16.11 -15.72
N SER A 15 2.10 -14.96 -15.68
CA SER A 15 3.53 -14.83 -15.97
C SER A 15 4.45 -14.96 -14.75
N ALA A 16 3.88 -15.01 -13.54
CA ALA A 16 4.63 -15.15 -12.29
C ALA A 16 5.29 -16.54 -12.19
N THR A 17 6.43 -16.63 -11.50
CA THR A 17 7.06 -17.91 -11.20
C THR A 17 6.42 -18.60 -9.99
N ILE A 18 6.77 -19.86 -9.76
CA ILE A 18 6.29 -20.61 -8.58
C ILE A 18 6.74 -19.91 -7.30
N GLU A 19 7.97 -19.40 -7.27
CA GLU A 19 8.54 -18.69 -6.14
C GLU A 19 7.76 -17.41 -5.85
N GLU A 20 7.51 -16.58 -6.86
CA GLU A 20 6.74 -15.33 -6.72
C GLU A 20 5.30 -15.59 -6.27
N LEU A 21 4.68 -16.66 -6.76
CA LEU A 21 3.34 -17.07 -6.34
C LEU A 21 3.35 -17.58 -4.89
N ALA A 22 4.40 -18.28 -4.47
CA ALA A 22 4.55 -18.84 -3.12
C ALA A 22 4.88 -17.79 -2.04
N GLU A 23 5.32 -16.60 -2.44
CA GLU A 23 5.52 -15.46 -1.53
C GLU A 23 4.20 -14.81 -1.08
N VAL A 24 3.10 -15.08 -1.78
CA VAL A 24 1.79 -14.53 -1.44
C VAL A 24 1.25 -15.23 -0.20
N ASP A 25 0.87 -14.44 0.81
CA ASP A 25 0.30 -14.96 2.05
C ASP A 25 -0.92 -15.86 1.78
N GLY A 26 -0.85 -17.11 2.26
CA GLY A 26 -1.85 -18.15 2.02
C GLY A 26 -1.71 -18.94 0.71
N VAL A 27 -0.74 -18.61 -0.14
CA VAL A 27 -0.38 -19.38 -1.34
C VAL A 27 0.94 -20.09 -1.08
N GLY A 28 0.87 -21.35 -0.63
CA GLY A 28 2.08 -22.18 -0.50
C GLY A 28 2.58 -22.70 -1.85
N SER A 29 3.77 -23.31 -1.87
CA SER A 29 4.38 -23.90 -3.08
C SER A 29 3.45 -24.84 -3.84
N ILE A 30 2.68 -25.67 -3.13
CA ILE A 30 1.70 -26.60 -3.73
C ILE A 30 0.61 -25.85 -4.52
N ILE A 31 0.13 -24.73 -3.99
CA ILE A 31 -0.90 -23.92 -4.65
C ILE A 31 -0.28 -23.17 -5.83
N ALA A 32 0.93 -22.63 -5.67
CA ALA A 32 1.67 -21.99 -6.73
C ALA A 32 1.91 -22.93 -7.93
N GLU A 33 2.38 -24.15 -7.68
CA GLU A 33 2.53 -25.21 -8.69
C GLU A 33 1.21 -25.52 -9.38
N SER A 34 0.13 -25.70 -8.62
CA SER A 34 -1.21 -25.97 -9.16
C SER A 34 -1.72 -24.85 -10.08
N ILE A 35 -1.41 -23.58 -9.77
CA ILE A 35 -1.77 -22.44 -10.61
C ILE A 35 -1.00 -22.49 -11.94
N ILE A 36 0.30 -22.74 -11.90
CA ILE A 36 1.14 -22.86 -13.10
C ILE A 36 0.68 -24.03 -13.97
N GLU A 37 0.43 -25.19 -13.39
CA GLU A 37 -0.09 -26.36 -14.09
C GLU A 37 -1.47 -26.08 -14.72
N TRP A 38 -2.36 -25.41 -13.98
CA TRP A 38 -3.66 -25.02 -14.50
C TRP A 38 -3.52 -24.13 -15.73
N PHE A 39 -2.66 -23.12 -15.70
CA PHE A 39 -2.37 -22.31 -16.89
C PHE A 39 -1.57 -23.06 -17.96
N GLY A 40 -0.88 -24.16 -17.63
CA GLY A 40 -0.23 -25.05 -18.59
C GLY A 40 -1.22 -25.71 -19.56
N VAL A 41 -2.48 -25.87 -19.14
CA VAL A 41 -3.53 -26.51 -19.94
C VAL A 41 -4.14 -25.54 -20.95
N GLY A 42 -3.98 -25.85 -22.24
CA GLY A 42 -4.32 -24.94 -23.33
C GLY A 42 -5.80 -24.50 -23.38
N TRP A 43 -6.75 -25.30 -22.92
CA TRP A 43 -8.17 -24.90 -22.92
C TRP A 43 -8.53 -23.96 -21.76
N HIS A 44 -7.82 -24.01 -20.63
CA HIS A 44 -7.99 -23.04 -19.55
C HIS A 44 -7.61 -21.63 -20.01
N ARG A 45 -6.51 -21.48 -20.75
CA ARG A 45 -6.13 -20.21 -21.39
C ARG A 45 -7.23 -19.68 -22.30
N LYS A 46 -7.82 -20.56 -23.12
CA LYS A 46 -8.93 -20.19 -24.02
C LYS A 46 -10.17 -19.71 -23.27
N ILE A 47 -10.44 -20.23 -22.07
CA ILE A 47 -11.55 -19.75 -21.23
C ILE A 47 -11.26 -18.34 -20.73
N VAL A 48 -10.05 -18.11 -20.21
CA VAL A 48 -9.64 -16.77 -19.75
C VAL A 48 -9.70 -15.76 -20.90
N GLU A 49 -9.21 -16.13 -22.08
CA GLU A 49 -9.32 -15.28 -23.28
C GLU A 49 -10.76 -15.01 -23.71
N LYS A 50 -11.66 -16.00 -23.59
CA LYS A 50 -13.10 -15.81 -23.88
C LYS A 50 -13.71 -14.80 -22.91
N TRP A 51 -13.38 -14.89 -21.63
CA TRP A 51 -13.84 -13.94 -20.62
C TRP A 51 -13.29 -12.53 -20.87
N THR A 52 -12.01 -12.39 -21.19
CA THR A 52 -11.41 -11.10 -21.58
C THR A 52 -12.13 -10.51 -22.79
N ARG A 53 -12.39 -11.33 -23.83
CA ARG A 53 -13.10 -10.89 -25.04
C ARG A 53 -14.57 -10.54 -24.78
N ALA A 54 -15.19 -11.17 -23.79
CA ALA A 54 -16.54 -10.85 -23.34
C ALA A 54 -16.60 -9.60 -22.44
N GLY A 55 -15.46 -8.96 -22.16
CA GLY A 55 -15.39 -7.73 -21.36
C GLY A 55 -15.33 -7.97 -19.84
N VAL A 56 -15.04 -9.19 -19.40
CA VAL A 56 -14.82 -9.47 -17.97
C VAL A 56 -13.53 -8.77 -17.53
N ARG A 57 -13.64 -7.91 -16.52
CA ARG A 57 -12.49 -7.19 -15.96
C ARG A 57 -11.72 -8.11 -15.02
N MET A 58 -10.52 -8.50 -15.44
CA MET A 58 -9.61 -9.35 -14.65
C MET A 58 -8.33 -8.62 -14.23
N ASN A 59 -8.37 -7.29 -14.35
CA ASN A 59 -7.36 -6.40 -13.82
C ASN A 59 -7.96 -5.75 -12.59
N LEU A 60 -7.27 -5.91 -11.46
CA LEU A 60 -7.51 -5.08 -10.31
C LEU A 60 -7.01 -3.70 -10.70
N VAL A 61 -7.93 -2.82 -11.10
CA VAL A 61 -7.63 -1.39 -11.18
C VAL A 61 -7.46 -0.94 -9.73
N ARG A 62 -6.28 -1.17 -9.16
CA ARG A 62 -5.79 -0.29 -8.10
C ARG A 62 -5.61 1.03 -8.79
N GLU A 63 -6.66 1.84 -8.70
CA GLU A 63 -6.55 3.26 -8.84
C GLU A 63 -5.33 3.69 -8.02
N ARG A 64 -4.20 3.93 -8.68
CA ARG A 64 -3.23 4.95 -8.24
C ARG A 64 -3.93 6.30 -8.43
N SER A 65 -5.07 6.47 -7.78
CA SER A 65 -6.00 7.59 -7.92
C SER A 65 -6.08 8.28 -6.58
N GLY A 66 -4.91 8.74 -6.15
CA GLY A 66 -4.80 9.90 -5.30
C GLY A 66 -3.84 10.82 -6.02
N LYS A 67 -4.08 12.14 -5.97
CA LYS A 67 -3.00 13.11 -6.19
C LYS A 67 -1.79 12.61 -5.38
N GLN A 68 -0.58 12.60 -5.97
CA GLN A 68 0.63 12.26 -5.22
C GLN A 68 1.01 13.42 -4.28
N THR A 69 0.13 13.68 -3.34
CA THR A 69 0.17 14.76 -2.36
C THR A 69 1.40 14.64 -1.47
N LEU A 70 1.93 13.43 -1.31
CA LEU A 70 3.04 13.12 -0.41
C LEU A 70 4.35 12.78 -1.14
N ALA A 71 4.43 13.01 -2.44
CA ALA A 71 5.61 12.69 -3.23
C ALA A 71 6.89 13.28 -2.63
N GLY A 72 7.83 12.42 -2.23
CA GLY A 72 9.13 12.81 -1.69
C GLY A 72 9.14 13.18 -0.20
N LEU A 73 7.99 13.16 0.48
CA LEU A 73 7.91 13.45 1.92
C LEU A 73 8.14 12.18 2.75
N THR A 74 8.85 12.32 3.86
CA THR A 74 9.02 11.26 4.86
C THR A 74 8.12 11.52 6.05
N ILE A 75 7.19 10.59 6.32
CA ILE A 75 6.19 10.72 7.38
C ILE A 75 6.40 9.60 8.40
N VAL A 76 6.35 9.95 9.68
CA VAL A 76 6.43 9.00 10.79
C VAL A 76 5.13 9.02 11.57
N ALA A 77 4.51 7.86 11.76
CA ALA A 77 3.34 7.73 12.63
C ALA A 77 3.73 7.22 14.02
N THR A 78 3.13 7.80 15.04
CA THR A 78 3.32 7.42 16.45
C THR A 78 2.02 7.56 17.24
N GLY A 79 1.86 6.72 18.27
CA GLY A 79 0.61 6.62 19.03
C GLY A 79 -0.43 5.75 18.33
N SER A 80 -1.59 5.62 18.97
CA SER A 80 -2.76 4.93 18.43
C SER A 80 -3.65 5.93 17.70
N LEU A 81 -3.90 5.65 16.43
CA LEU A 81 -4.81 6.42 15.59
C LEU A 81 -6.18 5.73 15.64
N VAL A 82 -7.24 6.52 15.82
CA VAL A 82 -8.62 6.06 15.98
C VAL A 82 -9.13 5.46 14.67
N ASN A 83 -8.89 6.14 13.54
CA ASN A 83 -9.36 5.70 12.24
C ASN A 83 -8.33 4.91 11.41
N PHE A 84 -7.10 4.73 11.93
CA PHE A 84 -6.05 4.05 11.19
C PHE A 84 -5.31 3.00 12.01
N THR A 85 -5.14 1.81 11.43
CA THR A 85 -4.16 0.83 11.89
C THR A 85 -2.76 1.19 11.40
N ARG A 86 -1.74 0.64 12.06
CA ARG A 86 -0.32 0.87 11.69
C ARG A 86 -0.02 0.50 10.23
N ASP A 87 -0.59 -0.60 9.75
CA ASP A 87 -0.48 -1.03 8.36
C ASP A 87 -1.25 -0.08 7.43
N SER A 88 -2.48 0.30 7.77
CA SER A 88 -3.28 1.22 6.94
C SER A 88 -2.64 2.60 6.78
N VAL A 89 -1.95 3.12 7.81
CA VAL A 89 -1.20 4.38 7.68
C VAL A 89 -0.03 4.22 6.73
N THR A 90 0.70 3.11 6.84
CA THR A 90 1.86 2.85 5.98
C THR A 90 1.42 2.75 4.53
N GLU A 91 0.31 2.07 4.27
CA GLU A 91 -0.32 1.98 2.96
C GLU A 91 -0.84 3.34 2.47
N ALA A 92 -1.51 4.12 3.32
CA ALA A 92 -1.99 5.46 2.98
C ALA A 92 -0.84 6.41 2.60
N ILE A 93 0.26 6.41 3.35
CA ILE A 93 1.45 7.22 3.03
C ILE A 93 2.05 6.79 1.69
N THR A 94 2.24 5.49 1.49
CA THR A 94 2.91 4.93 0.32
C THR A 94 2.07 5.09 -0.95
N SER A 95 0.75 4.90 -0.85
CA SER A 95 -0.20 5.08 -1.96
C SER A 95 -0.25 6.53 -2.47
N HIS A 96 -0.01 7.51 -1.60
CA HIS A 96 0.06 8.93 -1.97
C HIS A 96 1.48 9.40 -2.34
N GLY A 97 2.45 8.47 -2.48
CA GLY A 97 3.81 8.73 -2.94
C GLY A 97 4.81 9.14 -1.84
N GLY A 98 4.41 9.07 -0.58
CA GLY A 98 5.25 9.36 0.57
C GLY A 98 6.03 8.16 1.07
N LYS A 99 7.01 8.42 1.94
CA LYS A 99 7.83 7.40 2.59
C LYS A 99 7.44 7.27 4.07
N ALA A 100 6.86 6.14 4.44
CA ALA A 100 6.61 5.81 5.83
C ALA A 100 7.92 5.40 6.53
N SER A 101 8.27 6.06 7.64
CA SER A 101 9.44 5.73 8.46
C SER A 101 9.02 5.41 9.88
N SER A 102 9.74 4.49 10.54
CA SER A 102 9.49 4.10 11.93
C SER A 102 10.23 4.97 12.95
N SER A 103 11.18 5.80 12.50
CA SER A 103 12.06 6.62 13.33
C SER A 103 12.01 8.09 12.92
N VAL A 104 11.95 8.97 13.94
CA VAL A 104 12.02 10.42 13.76
C VAL A 104 13.48 10.84 13.60
N SER A 105 13.77 11.50 12.48
CA SER A 105 15.11 11.99 12.11
C SER A 105 15.04 13.37 11.48
N LYS A 106 16.18 14.03 11.25
CA LYS A 106 16.23 15.31 10.51
C LYS A 106 15.70 15.23 9.07
N LYS A 107 15.51 14.03 8.52
CA LYS A 107 14.93 13.81 7.19
C LYS A 107 13.42 13.59 7.23
N THR A 108 12.82 13.60 8.42
CA THR A 108 11.37 13.45 8.61
C THR A 108 10.71 14.80 8.41
N ASP A 109 9.78 14.89 7.47
CA ASP A 109 9.05 16.12 7.16
C ASP A 109 7.86 16.31 8.11
N PHE A 110 7.13 15.23 8.40
CA PHE A 110 5.93 15.26 9.25
C PHE A 110 5.88 14.09 10.22
N VAL A 111 5.35 14.33 11.42
CA VAL A 111 5.07 13.29 12.40
C VAL A 111 3.59 13.27 12.72
N VAL A 112 2.91 12.17 12.43
CA VAL A 112 1.50 11.99 12.80
C VAL A 112 1.46 11.42 14.22
N ALA A 113 0.85 12.16 15.14
CA ALA A 113 0.73 11.78 16.54
C ALA A 113 -0.72 11.49 16.92
N GLY A 114 -0.97 10.25 17.31
CA GLY A 114 -2.20 9.79 17.94
C GLY A 114 -2.11 9.72 19.47
N ASP A 115 -3.09 9.08 20.07
CA ASP A 115 -3.15 8.89 21.52
C ASP A 115 -1.96 8.04 22.00
N GLY A 116 -1.25 8.49 23.04
CA GLY A 116 -0.06 7.79 23.55
C GLY A 116 1.21 7.91 22.69
N ALA A 117 1.33 8.94 21.83
CA ALA A 117 2.48 9.15 20.94
C ALA A 117 3.87 9.31 21.62
N GLY A 118 3.90 9.63 22.92
CA GLY A 118 5.06 9.53 23.81
C GLY A 118 6.39 10.03 23.23
N SER A 119 7.42 9.17 23.30
CA SER A 119 8.83 9.50 23.04
C SER A 119 9.17 9.87 21.59
N LYS A 120 8.32 9.59 20.61
CA LYS A 120 8.52 10.07 19.22
C LYS A 120 7.95 11.48 19.02
N LEU A 121 6.92 11.85 19.77
CA LEU A 121 6.36 13.19 19.75
C LEU A 121 7.37 14.18 20.36
N GLU A 122 7.96 13.84 21.50
CA GLU A 122 9.01 14.66 22.14
C GLU A 122 10.20 14.88 21.19
N LYS A 123 10.68 13.82 20.54
CA LYS A 123 11.78 13.91 19.58
C LYS A 123 11.44 14.75 18.35
N ALA A 124 10.18 14.74 17.91
CA ALA A 124 9.73 15.59 16.81
C ALA A 124 9.74 17.07 17.21
N GLN A 125 9.30 17.39 18.44
CA GLN A 125 9.33 18.73 19.00
C GLN A 125 10.76 19.25 19.18
N GLU A 126 11.67 18.43 19.70
CA GLU A 126 13.10 18.78 19.86
C GLU A 126 13.77 19.12 18.52
N LEU A 127 13.41 18.40 17.46
CA LEU A 127 13.95 18.60 16.12
C LEU A 127 13.20 19.70 15.33
N GLY A 128 12.15 20.30 15.90
CA GLY A 128 11.33 21.32 15.24
C GLY A 128 10.52 20.78 14.05
N ILE A 129 10.22 19.47 14.04
CA ILE A 129 9.46 18.81 12.98
C ILE A 129 7.96 19.01 13.24
N ARG A 130 7.19 19.29 12.19
CA ARG A 130 5.75 19.53 12.31
C ARG A 130 5.03 18.26 12.74
N VAL A 131 4.33 18.34 13.87
CA VAL A 131 3.47 17.26 14.39
C VAL A 131 2.04 17.49 13.89
N LEU A 132 1.44 16.46 13.32
CA LEU A 132 0.09 16.45 12.78
C LEU A 132 -0.81 15.54 13.61
N SER A 133 -2.04 15.99 13.84
CA SER A 133 -3.13 15.14 14.31
C SER A 133 -3.62 14.20 13.21
N GLU A 134 -4.43 13.22 13.57
CA GLU A 134 -5.07 12.32 12.62
C GLU A 134 -5.93 13.04 11.57
N ALA A 135 -6.65 14.09 11.99
CA ALA A 135 -7.48 14.90 11.09
C ALA A 135 -6.63 15.68 10.07
N GLU A 136 -5.49 16.20 10.52
CA GLU A 136 -4.53 16.86 9.64
C GLU A 136 -3.84 15.86 8.71
N PHE A 137 -3.60 14.63 9.16
CA PHE A 137 -3.08 13.57 8.31
C PHE A 137 -4.07 13.20 7.19
N ALA A 138 -5.36 13.09 7.49
CA ALA A 138 -6.38 12.89 6.47
C ALA A 138 -6.42 14.05 5.45
N THR A 139 -6.33 15.29 5.94
CA THR A 139 -6.25 16.49 5.08
C THR A 139 -5.00 16.50 4.20
N LEU A 140 -3.87 16.06 4.78
CA LEU A 140 -2.58 15.96 4.09
C LEU A 140 -2.65 14.91 2.96
N LEU A 141 -3.30 13.77 3.18
CA LEU A 141 -3.53 12.76 2.14
C LEU A 141 -4.38 13.32 0.99
N GLU A 142 -5.47 14.01 1.30
CA GLU A 142 -6.43 14.48 0.30
C GLU A 142 -5.94 15.70 -0.52
N SER A 143 -5.28 16.65 0.15
CA SER A 143 -4.96 17.97 -0.43
C SER A 143 -3.47 18.34 -0.43
N GLY A 144 -2.61 17.54 0.21
CA GLY A 144 -1.15 17.75 0.25
C GLY A 144 -0.67 18.81 1.23
N PRO A 145 0.66 19.00 1.34
CA PRO A 145 1.28 19.83 2.37
C PRO A 145 0.87 21.30 2.31
N GLY A 146 0.42 21.80 1.14
CA GLY A 146 -0.07 23.17 0.97
C GLY A 146 -1.43 23.45 1.61
N ALA A 147 -2.17 22.41 2.01
CA ALA A 147 -3.45 22.54 2.71
C ALA A 147 -3.30 22.68 4.24
N LEU A 148 -2.13 22.33 4.78
CA LEU A 148 -1.79 22.48 6.18
C LEU A 148 -1.39 23.95 6.46
N LYS A 149 -2.38 24.82 6.62
CA LYS A 149 -2.17 26.20 7.09
C LYS A 149 -1.70 26.26 8.54
#